data_AF-G9QMJ5-F1
#
_entry.id   AF-G9QMJ5-F1
#
_cell.length_a   1.000
_cell.length_b   1.000
_cell.length_c   1.000
_cell.angle_alpha   90.00
_cell.angle_beta   90.00
_cell.angle_gamma   90.00
#
_symmetry.space_group_name_H-M   'P 1'
#
loop_
_entity.id
_entity.type
_entity.pdbx_description
1 polymer ?
#
loop_
_entity_poly.entity_id
_entity_poly.type
_entity_poly.pdbx_seq_one_letter_code
_entity_poly.pdbx_strand_id
1 'polypeptide(L)'
;MATYDKIYHELQIVYQELMNSRSQKEEVYRYIEQEKKDIVKALKKFESGDFGKCEISGEWIPFEWIKQIPTMETIDEWEKCVLTYGRKGIYG
;
A
#
# COMPACT_ATOMS: atom_id res chain seq x y z
N MET A 1 -17.38 -9.54 1.79
CA MET A 1 -17.09 -8.46 2.77
C MET A 1 -15.84 -8.74 3.60
N ALA A 2 -15.51 -9.98 3.96
CA ALA A 2 -14.39 -10.32 4.85
C ALA A 2 -12.94 -9.92 4.43
N THR A 3 -12.69 -9.49 3.18
CA THR A 3 -11.30 -9.29 2.69
C THR A 3 -10.76 -7.87 2.88
N TYR A 4 -11.60 -6.84 2.76
CA TYR A 4 -11.17 -5.45 2.99
C TYR A 4 -11.01 -5.13 4.48
N ASP A 5 -11.88 -5.69 5.34
CA ASP A 5 -11.78 -5.56 6.80
C ASP A 5 -10.45 -6.13 7.32
N LYS A 6 -10.01 -7.25 6.72
CA LYS A 6 -8.72 -7.86 7.03
C LYS A 6 -7.56 -6.92 6.67
N ILE A 7 -7.58 -6.33 5.47
CA ILE A 7 -6.57 -5.36 5.04
C ILE A 7 -6.52 -4.16 5.99
N TYR A 8 -7.69 -3.64 6.37
CA TYR A 8 -7.78 -2.53 7.32
C TYR A 8 -7.10 -2.85 8.65
N HIS A 9 -7.39 -4.02 9.24
CA HIS A 9 -6.76 -4.45 10.47
C HIS A 9 -5.25 -4.70 10.33
N GLU A 10 -4.81 -5.29 9.21
CA GLU A 10 -3.39 -5.49 8.93
C GLU A 10 -2.64 -4.15 8.85
N LEU A 11 -3.20 -3.15 8.17
CA LEU A 11 -2.64 -1.80 8.11
C LEU A 11 -2.53 -1.15 9.49
N GLN A 12 -3.55 -1.31 10.35
CA GLN A 12 -3.49 -0.80 11.73
C GLN A 12 -2.36 -1.44 12.54
N ILE A 13 -2.19 -2.75 12.43
CA ILE A 13 -1.13 -3.50 13.13
C ILE A 13 0.24 -3.02 12.65
N VAL A 14 0.47 -3.01 11.34
CA VAL A 14 1.76 -2.57 10.75
C VAL A 14 2.08 -1.13 11.13
N TYR A 15 1.09 -0.23 11.14
CA TYR A 15 1.29 1.15 11.59
C TYR A 15 1.79 1.21 13.04
N GLN A 16 1.20 0.44 13.95
CA GLN A 16 1.64 0.39 15.35
C GLN A 16 3.06 -0.17 15.48
N GLU A 17 3.42 -1.19 14.70
CA GLU A 17 4.78 -1.73 14.66
C GLU A 17 5.78 -0.67 14.17
N LEU A 18 5.46 0.06 13.10
CA LEU A 18 6.30 1.13 12.58
C LEU A 18 6.43 2.31 13.56
N MET A 19 5.37 2.66 14.29
CA MET A 19 5.43 3.69 15.33
C MET A 19 6.42 3.37 16.44
N ASN A 20 6.58 2.08 16.75
CA ASN A 20 7.55 1.60 17.73
C ASN A 20 8.94 1.36 17.12
N SER A 21 9.06 1.32 15.80
CA SER A 21 10.33 1.15 15.10
C SER A 21 11.19 2.42 15.19
N ARG A 22 12.51 2.22 15.36
CA ARG A 22 13.52 3.28 15.32
C ARG A 22 14.72 2.79 14.53
N SER A 23 15.32 3.66 13.72
CA SER A 23 16.57 3.39 13.02
C SER A 23 17.52 4.56 13.14
N GLN A 24 18.80 4.28 13.34
CA GLN A 24 19.87 5.29 13.32
C GLN A 24 20.36 5.57 11.88
N LYS A 25 19.99 4.73 10.92
CA LYS A 25 20.30 4.95 9.51
C LYS A 25 19.24 5.86 8.90
N GLU A 26 19.67 7.04 8.48
CA GLU A 26 18.82 8.08 7.91
C GLU A 26 17.93 7.56 6.76
N GLU A 27 18.48 6.78 5.83
CA GLU A 27 17.72 6.19 4.72
C GLU A 27 16.58 5.31 5.22
N VAL A 28 16.86 4.42 6.16
CA VAL A 28 15.86 3.50 6.73
C VAL A 28 14.81 4.30 7.51
N TYR A 29 15.22 5.33 8.26
CA TYR A 29 14.28 6.22 8.95
C TYR A 29 13.33 6.91 7.96
N ARG A 30 13.84 7.42 6.83
CA ARG A 30 13.00 8.02 5.79
C ARG A 30 11.99 7.03 5.21
N TYR A 31 12.39 5.79 4.94
CA TYR A 31 11.46 4.76 4.45
C TYR A 31 10.38 4.43 5.49
N ILE A 32 10.74 4.30 6.77
CA ILE A 32 9.78 4.08 7.87
C ILE A 32 8.77 5.24 7.94
N GLU A 33 9.23 6.48 7.89
CA GLU A 33 8.35 7.65 7.95
C GLU A 33 7.47 7.80 6.71
N GLN A 34 7.95 7.38 5.54
CA GLN A 34 7.15 7.35 4.32
C GLN A 34 6.05 6.27 4.42
N GLU A 35 6.40 5.05 4.81
CA GLU A 35 5.44 3.95 4.96
C GLU A 35 4.33 4.29 5.95
N LYS A 36 4.68 4.95 7.08
CA LYS A 36 3.68 5.46 8.03
C LYS A 36 2.69 6.42 7.39
N LYS A 37 3.16 7.33 6.53
CA LYS A 37 2.28 8.28 5.83
C LYS A 37 1.36 7.58 4.85
N ASP A 38 1.90 6.63 4.10
CA ASP A 38 1.15 5.89 3.09
C ASP A 38 0.05 5.05 3.76
N ILE A 39 0.36 4.38 4.88
CA ILE A 39 -0.63 3.65 5.68
C ILE A 39 -1.71 4.59 6.25
N VAL A 40 -1.34 5.74 6.82
CA VAL A 40 -2.32 6.70 7.35
C VAL A 40 -3.24 7.21 6.24
N LYS A 41 -2.71 7.45 5.04
CA LYS A 41 -3.51 7.87 3.89
C LYS A 41 -4.47 6.77 3.43
N ALA A 42 -3.99 5.51 3.37
CA ALA A 42 -4.84 4.36 3.08
C ALA A 42 -5.98 4.19 4.10
N LEU A 43 -5.70 4.29 5.39
CA LEU A 43 -6.71 4.21 6.47
C LEU A 43 -7.76 5.33 6.35
N LYS A 44 -7.34 6.56 6.04
CA LYS A 44 -8.28 7.67 5.78
C LYS A 44 -9.19 7.40 4.58
N LYS A 45 -8.67 6.76 3.53
CA LYS A 45 -9.51 6.37 2.38
C LYS A 45 -10.51 5.27 2.74
N PHE A 46 -10.18 4.37 3.66
CA PHE A 46 -11.18 3.43 4.20
C PHE A 46 -12.31 4.18 4.91
N GLU A 47 -11.96 5.18 5.72
CA GLU A 47 -12.94 6.00 6.46
C GLU A 47 -13.81 6.86 5.53
N SER A 48 -13.24 7.39 4.44
CA SER A 48 -13.99 8.18 3.45
C SER A 48 -14.79 7.33 2.45
N GLY A 49 -14.51 6.03 2.37
CA GLY A 49 -15.10 5.12 1.37
C GLY A 49 -14.41 5.14 0.01
N ASP A 50 -13.24 5.77 -0.12
CA ASP A 50 -12.45 5.87 -1.36
C ASP A 50 -11.28 4.87 -1.43
N PHE A 51 -11.23 3.88 -0.53
CA PHE A 51 -10.12 2.92 -0.50
C PHE A 51 -10.05 2.08 -1.77
N GLY A 52 -8.89 2.08 -2.43
CA GLY A 52 -8.69 1.41 -3.72
C GLY A 52 -9.09 2.26 -4.93
N LYS A 53 -9.41 3.54 -4.76
CA LYS A 53 -9.63 4.48 -5.87
C LYS A 53 -8.32 5.11 -6.32
N CYS A 54 -8.02 5.02 -7.62
CA CYS A 54 -6.86 5.60 -8.25
C CYS A 54 -6.91 7.13 -8.16
N GLU A 55 -5.85 7.78 -7.68
CA GLU A 55 -5.81 9.24 -7.50
C GLU A 55 -5.67 10.01 -8.81
N ILE A 56 -5.18 9.36 -9.87
CA ILE A 56 -4.99 9.96 -11.18
C ILE A 56 -6.25 9.82 -12.03
N SER A 57 -6.74 8.58 -12.21
CA SER A 57 -7.89 8.31 -13.10
C SER A 57 -9.24 8.41 -12.40
N GLY A 58 -9.28 8.29 -11.08
CA GLY A 58 -10.52 8.17 -10.31
C GLY A 58 -11.21 6.80 -10.42
N GLU A 59 -10.63 5.86 -11.17
CA GLU A 59 -11.14 4.50 -11.34
C GLU A 59 -10.79 3.60 -10.14
N TRP A 60 -11.51 2.49 -10.00
CA TRP A 60 -11.20 1.49 -8.98
C TRP A 60 -10.02 0.64 -9.42
N ILE A 61 -8.99 0.59 -8.58
CA ILE A 61 -7.85 -0.30 -8.75
C ILE A 61 -8.30 -1.75 -8.53
N PRO A 62 -7.89 -2.70 -9.39
CA PRO A 62 -8.20 -4.11 -9.21
C PRO A 62 -7.86 -4.62 -7.81
N PHE A 63 -8.80 -5.34 -7.19
CA PHE A 63 -8.64 -5.83 -5.83
C PHE A 63 -7.40 -6.71 -5.65
N GLU A 64 -7.08 -7.56 -6.63
CA GLU A 64 -5.90 -8.43 -6.58
C GLU A 64 -4.58 -7.64 -6.51
N TRP A 65 -4.56 -6.39 -6.95
CA TRP A 65 -3.37 -5.54 -6.84
C TRP A 65 -3.33 -4.86 -5.46
N ILE A 66 -4.46 -4.33 -5.00
CA ILE A 66 -4.61 -3.74 -3.67
C ILE A 66 -4.30 -4.75 -2.56
N LYS A 67 -4.71 -6.01 -2.75
CA LYS A 67 -4.40 -7.09 -1.81
C LYS A 67 -2.89 -7.33 -1.66
N GLN A 68 -2.11 -7.06 -2.72
CA GLN A 68 -0.66 -7.24 -2.72
C GLN A 68 0.05 -5.97 -2.21
N ILE A 69 -0.47 -4.79 -2.55
CA ILE A 69 0.07 -3.49 -2.15
C ILE A 69 -1.09 -2.60 -1.67
N PRO A 70 -1.47 -2.70 -0.37
CA PRO A 70 -2.65 -2.01 0.14
C PRO A 70 -2.55 -0.48 0.19
N THR A 71 -1.33 0.04 0.20
CA THR A 71 -1.03 1.48 0.25
C THR A 71 -0.95 2.13 -1.13
N MET A 72 -1.12 1.36 -2.20
CA MET A 72 -1.03 1.85 -3.58
C MET A 72 -2.11 2.89 -3.88
N GLU A 73 -1.71 3.95 -4.57
CA GLU A 73 -2.58 5.10 -4.86
C GLU A 73 -2.91 5.25 -6.34
N THR A 74 -2.11 4.64 -7.20
CA THR A 74 -2.22 4.79 -8.65
C THR A 74 -2.03 3.46 -9.36
N ILE A 75 -2.61 3.33 -10.56
CA ILE A 75 -2.40 2.15 -11.40
C ILE A 75 -0.93 2.06 -11.85
N ASP A 76 -0.28 3.20 -12.10
CA ASP A 76 1.12 3.28 -12.52
C ASP A 76 2.10 2.69 -11.48
N GLU A 77 1.76 2.76 -10.19
CA GLU A 77 2.54 2.11 -9.12
C GLU A 77 2.58 0.59 -9.28
N TRP A 78 1.45 -0.01 -9.66
CA TRP A 78 1.41 -1.44 -9.97
C TRP A 78 2.35 -1.78 -11.13
N GLU A 79 2.29 -1.01 -12.22
CA GLU A 79 3.16 -1.22 -13.38
C GLU A 79 4.64 -1.12 -12.99
N LYS A 80 5.02 -0.11 -12.21
CA LYS A 80 6.39 0.03 -11.69
C LYS A 80 6.80 -1.15 -10.83
N CYS A 81 5.91 -1.62 -9.94
CA CYS A 81 6.18 -2.78 -9.09
C CYS A 81 6.38 -4.05 -9.91
N VAL A 82 5.51 -4.31 -10.89
CA VAL A 82 5.63 -5.46 -11.80
C VAL A 82 6.90 -5.38 -12.64
N LEU A 83 7.24 -4.21 -13.19
CA LEU A 83 8.44 -4.04 -14.00
C LEU A 83 9.74 -4.17 -13.19
N THR A 84 9.74 -3.73 -11.95
CA THR A 84 10.94 -3.70 -11.09
C THR A 84 11.17 -5.03 -10.37
N TYR A 85 10.10 -5.68 -9.90
CA TYR A 85 10.19 -6.85 -9.02
C TYR A 85 9.51 -8.10 -9.58
N GLY A 86 8.69 -7.96 -10.62
CA GLY A 86 8.18 -9.09 -11.38
C GLY A 86 9.33 -9.72 -12.15
N ARG A 87 9.93 -10.79 -11.61
CA ARG A 87 10.74 -11.69 -12.43
C ARG A 87 9.95 -11.97 -13.70
N LYS A 88 10.55 -11.68 -14.88
CA LYS A 88 10.13 -12.28 -16.16
C LYS A 88 10.19 -13.80 -15.98
N GLY A 89 9.07 -14.37 -15.55
CA GLY A 89 8.85 -15.79 -15.43
C GLY A 89 7.87 -16.19 -16.50
N ILE A 90 8.41 -16.67 -17.63
CA ILE A 90 7.87 -17.83 -18.37
C ILE A 90 6.34 -17.93 -18.44
N TYR A 91 5.73 -17.15 -19.33
CA TYR A 91 4.55 -17.61 -20.05
C TYR A 91 4.88 -17.58 -21.55
N GLY A 92 5.08 -18.78 -22.11
CA GLY A 92 5.31 -19.04 -23.54
C GLY A 92 6.74 -19.42 -23.86
#